data_AF-A0A7V2JYH7-F1
#
_entry.id   AF-A0A7V2JYH7-F1
#
_cell.length_a   1.000
_cell.length_b   1.000
_cell.length_c   1.000
_cell.angle_alpha   90.00
_cell.angle_beta   90.00
_cell.angle_gamma   90.00
#
_symmetry.space_group_name_H-M   'P 1'
#
loop_
_entity.id
_entity.type
_entity.pdbx_description
1 polymer ?
#
loop_
_entity_poly.entity_id
_entity_poly.type
_entity_poly.pdbx_seq_one_letter_code
_entity_poly.pdbx_strand_id
1 'polypeptide(L)' 'MQRRSWAILALLVVTVGTLAGCALFNQPPTANFTWTPSDPLARTDVQFTDLSTDTGGIVSWSW' A
#
# COMPACT_ATOMS: atom_id res chain seq x y z
N MET A 1 -29.14 -24.79 23.63
CA MET A 1 -28.15 -24.98 22.54
C MET A 1 -27.72 -23.69 21.82
N GLN A 2 -28.17 -22.49 22.23
CA GLN A 2 -27.89 -21.23 21.52
C GLN A 2 -26.57 -20.55 21.93
N ARG A 3 -26.14 -20.65 23.20
CA ARG A 3 -24.95 -19.94 23.74
C ARG A 3 -23.62 -20.28 23.06
N ARG A 4 -23.51 -21.48 22.46
CA ARG A 4 -22.32 -21.91 21.68
C ARG A 4 -22.22 -21.20 20.33
N SER A 5 -23.36 -20.88 19.70
CA SER A 5 -23.42 -20.22 18.38
C SER A 5 -22.95 -18.76 18.45
N TRP A 6 -23.36 -18.02 19.48
CA TRP A 6 -22.94 -16.63 19.70
C TRP A 6 -21.45 -16.51 20.06
N ALA A 7 -20.92 -17.46 20.83
CA ALA A 7 -19.50 -17.51 21.14
C ALA A 7 -18.63 -17.79 19.89
N ILE A 8 -19.10 -18.65 18.99
CA ILE A 8 -18.42 -18.94 17.71
C ILE A 8 -18.49 -17.74 16.77
N LEU A 9 -19.63 -17.05 16.69
CA LEU A 9 -19.78 -15.82 15.91
C LEU A 9 -18.89 -14.68 16.44
N ALA A 10 -18.84 -14.48 17.77
CA ALA A 10 -17.96 -13.50 18.39
C ALA A 10 -16.47 -13.84 18.14
N LEU A 11 -16.11 -15.12 18.23
CA LEU A 11 -14.75 -15.58 17.93
C LEU A 11 -14.38 -15.35 16.46
N LEU A 12 -15.29 -15.62 15.53
CA LEU A 12 -15.11 -15.38 14.09
C LEU A 12 -14.96 -13.89 13.77
N VAL A 13 -15.72 -13.01 14.41
CA VAL A 13 -15.58 -11.55 14.24
C VAL A 13 -14.23 -11.06 14.78
N VAL A 14 -13.78 -11.57 15.92
CA VAL A 14 -12.47 -11.22 16.50
C VAL A 14 -11.33 -11.73 15.62
N THR A 15 -11.38 -12.95 15.11
CA THR A 15 -10.33 -13.51 14.25
C THR A 15 -10.26 -12.82 12.89
N VAL A 16 -11.39 -12.44 12.29
CA VAL A 16 -11.40 -11.63 11.07
C VAL A 16 -10.83 -10.24 11.35
N GLY A 17 -11.16 -9.61 12.49
CA GLY A 17 -10.63 -8.30 12.88
C GLY A 17 -9.12 -8.28 13.12
N THR A 18 -8.55 -9.30 13.76
CA THR A 18 -7.10 -9.36 14.02
C THR A 18 -6.28 -9.70 12.77
N LEU A 19 -6.82 -10.53 11.87
CA LEU A 19 -6.15 -10.89 10.61
C LEU A 19 -6.27 -9.79 9.54
N ALA A 20 -7.42 -9.11 9.47
CA ALA A 20 -7.63 -8.02 8.51
C ALA A 20 -7.04 -6.70 8.98
N GLY A 21 -6.83 -6.50 10.30
CA GLY A 21 -6.34 -5.24 10.86
C GLY A 21 -5.06 -4.72 10.19
N CYS A 22 -4.07 -5.58 9.99
CA CYS A 22 -2.79 -5.18 9.38
C CYS A 22 -2.96 -4.61 7.96
N ALA A 23 -3.81 -5.24 7.15
CA ALA A 23 -4.08 -4.85 5.77
C ALA A 23 -5.09 -3.69 5.67
N LEU A 24 -5.92 -3.48 6.70
CA LEU A 24 -6.86 -2.37 6.74
C LEU A 24 -6.15 -1.04 7.06
N PHE A 25 -5.06 -1.09 7.85
CA PHE A 25 -4.30 0.10 8.24
C PHE A 25 -3.15 0.45 7.31
N ASN A 26 -2.48 -0.53 6.70
CA ASN A 26 -1.37 -0.25 5.80
C ASN A 26 -1.84 -0.19 4.34
N GLN A 27 -2.10 1.02 3.85
CA GLN A 27 -2.44 1.26 2.45
C GLN A 27 -1.19 1.11 1.56
N PRO A 28 -1.34 0.75 0.28
CA PRO A 28 -0.20 0.72 -0.63
C PRO A 28 0.33 2.13 -0.92
N PRO A 29 1.63 2.26 -1.25
CA PRO A 29 2.21 3.53 -1.67
C PRO A 29 1.54 4.02 -2.96
N THR A 30 1.40 5.33 -3.09
CA THR A 30 0.98 5.97 -4.34
C THR A 30 2.23 6.32 -5.16
N ALA A 31 2.41 5.65 -6.29
CA ALA A 31 3.50 5.94 -7.20
C ALA A 31 3.28 7.28 -7.92
N ASN A 32 4.30 8.14 -7.92
CA ASN A 32 4.28 9.41 -8.63
C ASN A 32 5.71 9.80 -9.00
N PHE A 33 5.91 10.33 -10.21
CA PHE A 33 7.23 10.73 -10.68
C PHE A 33 7.10 11.82 -11.74
N THR A 34 8.12 12.66 -11.82
CA THR A 34 8.32 13.60 -12.92
C THR A 34 9.62 13.28 -13.64
N TRP A 35 9.74 13.75 -14.87
CA TRP A 35 10.96 13.61 -15.66
C TRP A 35 11.28 14.91 -16.39
N THR A 36 12.56 15.12 -16.65
CA THR A 36 13.05 16.26 -17.42
C THR A 36 14.23 15.85 -18.31
N PRO A 37 14.37 16.43 -19.51
CA PRO A 37 13.41 17.32 -20.18
C PRO A 37 12.13 16.59 -20.65
N SER A 38 11.04 17.33 -20.89
CA SER A 38 9.77 16.76 -21.37
C SER A 38 9.89 16.19 -22.79
N ASP A 39 10.74 16.82 -23.61
CA ASP A 39 11.06 16.41 -24.98
C ASP A 39 12.57 16.19 -25.12
N PRO A 40 13.08 15.02 -24.68
CA PRO A 40 14.51 14.71 -24.79
C PRO A 40 14.91 14.48 -26.25
N LEU A 41 16.10 14.94 -26.59
CA LEU A 41 16.71 14.61 -27.88
C LEU A 41 17.37 13.23 -27.79
N ALA A 42 17.62 12.63 -28.94
CA ALA A 42 18.36 11.36 -28.97
C ALA A 42 19.73 11.55 -28.29
N ARG A 43 20.09 10.58 -27.44
CA ARG A 43 21.36 10.55 -26.70
C ARG A 43 21.51 11.65 -25.63
N THR A 44 20.41 12.25 -25.17
CA THR A 44 20.44 13.11 -23.97
C THR A 44 19.98 12.33 -22.75
N ASP A 45 20.56 12.64 -21.60
CA ASP A 45 20.11 12.09 -20.33
C ASP A 45 18.71 12.61 -19.98
N VAL A 46 17.88 11.72 -19.44
CA VAL A 46 16.58 12.07 -18.85
C VAL A 46 16.67 11.84 -17.35
N GLN A 47 16.44 12.88 -16.58
CA GLN A 47 16.40 12.80 -15.14
C GLN A 47 14.98 12.52 -14.68
N PHE A 48 14.82 11.46 -13.91
CA PHE A 48 13.58 11.15 -13.19
C PHE A 48 13.67 11.67 -11.74
N THR A 49 12.55 12.13 -11.22
CA THR A 49 12.39 12.54 -9.83
C THR A 49 11.20 11.80 -9.25
N ASP A 50 11.44 11.01 -8.21
CA ASP A 50 10.39 10.34 -7.47
C ASP A 50 9.62 11.35 -6.61
N LEU A 51 8.30 11.28 -6.71
CA LEU A 51 7.33 12.06 -5.92
C LEU A 51 6.33 11.13 -5.23
N SER A 52 6.65 9.83 -5.14
CA SER A 52 5.79 8.83 -4.55
C SER A 52 5.51 9.14 -3.08
N THR A 53 4.31 8.82 -2.62
CA THR A 53 3.86 9.09 -1.25
C THR A 53 3.34 7.84 -0.59
N ASP A 54 3.66 7.65 0.68
CA ASP A 54 3.12 6.57 1.50
C ASP A 54 3.02 7.00 2.96
N THR A 55 1.97 6.58 3.66
CA THR A 55 1.78 6.89 5.08
C THR A 55 2.62 6.00 6.01
N GLY A 56 2.99 4.80 5.56
CA GLY A 56 3.83 3.84 6.29
C GLY A 56 5.32 3.90 5.93
N GLY A 57 5.68 4.64 4.89
CA GLY A 57 7.02 4.77 4.35
C GLY A 57 7.29 3.83 3.17
N ILE A 58 8.03 4.34 2.19
CA ILE A 58 8.45 3.57 1.01
C ILE A 58 9.72 2.79 1.35
N VAL A 59 9.71 1.48 1.10
CA VAL A 59 10.82 0.56 1.44
C VAL A 59 11.58 0.03 0.23
N SER A 60 11.03 0.20 -0.97
CA SER A 60 11.68 -0.22 -2.20
C SER A 60 11.15 0.57 -3.40
N TRP A 61 11.99 0.66 -4.43
CA TRP A 61 11.63 1.16 -5.76
C TRP A 61 12.04 0.10 -6.78
N SER A 62 11.22 -0.07 -7.81
CA SER A 62 11.53 -0.89 -8.97
C SER A 62 11.33 -0.02 -10.21
N TRP A 63 12.38 0.07 -11.03
CA TRP A 63 12.42 0.83 -12.27
C TRP A 63 12.64 -0.10 -13.45
#